data_AF-A0A804JAB2-F1
#
_entry.id   AF-A0A804JAB2-F1
#
_cell.length_a   1.000
_cell.length_b   1.000
_cell.length_c   1.000
_cell.angle_alpha   90.00
_cell.angle_beta   90.00
_cell.angle_gamma   90.00
#
_symmetry.space_group_name_H-M   'P 1'
#
loop_
_entity.id
_entity.type
_entity.pdbx_description
1 polymer ?
#
loop_
_entity_poly.entity_id
_entity_poly.type
_entity_poly.pdbx_seq_one_letter_code
_entity_poly.pdbx_strand_id
1 'polypeptide(L)'
;MTIAKPLAGGLPIDVVLTTERVAVAISAGDHGSTFAGGPLVCHTALAVLSKIQERSFLASLDIQASPVVDACRNAGLLVLTAGKGNVVRLVPPLIISEEELEQAAKGNASNEA
;
A
#
# COMPACT_ATOMS: atom_id res chain seq x y z
N MET A 1 -9.25 -16.84 2.27
CA MET A 1 -9.09 -15.37 2.08
C MET A 1 -7.84 -15.14 1.26
N THR A 2 -7.90 -14.27 0.25
CA THR A 2 -6.72 -13.88 -0.55
C THR A 2 -6.23 -12.50 -0.13
N ILE A 3 -4.92 -12.33 0.00
CA ILE A 3 -4.25 -11.08 0.43
C ILE A 3 -3.10 -10.82 -0.54
N ALA A 4 -2.92 -9.59 -1.00
CA ALA A 4 -1.85 -9.20 -1.93
C ALA A 4 -1.61 -7.68 -1.82
N LYS A 5 -1.29 -7.01 -2.93
CA LYS A 5 -1.21 -5.54 -3.07
C LYS A 5 -0.35 -4.88 -1.96
N PRO A 6 -0.89 -4.15 -0.95
CA PRO A 6 -0.01 -3.45 -0.01
C PRO A 6 0.74 -4.40 0.93
N LEU A 7 0.46 -5.70 0.92
CA LEU A 7 1.04 -6.68 1.83
C LEU A 7 2.56 -6.58 1.94
N ALA A 8 3.29 -6.36 0.85
CA ALA A 8 4.75 -6.12 0.86
C ALA A 8 5.13 -4.74 0.31
N GLY A 9 4.29 -3.72 0.53
CA GLY A 9 4.67 -2.33 0.24
C GLY A 9 4.99 -2.04 -1.24
N GLY A 10 4.45 -2.85 -2.16
CA GLY A 10 4.71 -2.73 -3.61
C GLY A 10 5.55 -3.86 -4.20
N LEU A 11 6.22 -4.68 -3.38
CA LEU A 11 6.86 -5.91 -3.87
C LEU A 11 5.83 -7.00 -4.20
N PRO A 12 6.06 -7.84 -5.23
CA PRO A 12 5.11 -8.89 -5.60
C PRO A 12 5.00 -9.97 -4.51
N ILE A 13 3.84 -10.02 -3.85
CA ILE A 13 3.45 -11.13 -2.97
C ILE A 13 1.93 -11.27 -2.97
N ASP A 14 1.47 -12.51 -2.92
CA ASP A 14 0.11 -12.89 -2.63
C ASP A 14 0.09 -14.05 -1.63
N VAL A 15 -0.96 -14.11 -0.82
CA VAL A 15 -1.15 -15.08 0.24
C VAL A 15 -2.59 -15.58 0.20
N VAL A 16 -2.75 -16.90 0.24
CA VAL A 16 -4.05 -17.55 0.41
C VAL A 16 -4.13 -18.12 1.82
N LEU A 17 -4.96 -17.52 2.66
CA LEU A 17 -5.30 -18.05 3.98
C LEU A 17 -6.47 -19.02 3.84
N THR A 18 -6.30 -20.23 4.37
CA THR A 18 -7.35 -21.26 4.40
C THR A 18 -7.47 -21.82 5.81
N THR A 19 -8.64 -22.37 6.14
CA THR A 19 -8.82 -23.17 7.38
C THR A 19 -8.15 -24.53 7.22
N GLU A 20 -7.81 -25.19 8.32
CA GLU A 20 -7.21 -26.53 8.33
C GLU A 20 -8.03 -27.53 7.52
N ARG A 21 -9.37 -27.51 7.67
CA ARG A 21 -10.31 -28.36 6.91
C ARG A 21 -10.17 -28.21 5.38
N VAL A 22 -9.72 -27.07 4.90
CA VAL A 22 -9.52 -26.81 3.47
C VAL A 22 -8.07 -27.07 3.09
N ALA A 23 -7.11 -26.74 3.97
CA ALA A 23 -5.69 -26.95 3.75
C ALA A 23 -5.34 -28.43 3.52
N VAL A 24 -6.05 -29.37 4.15
CA VAL A 24 -5.85 -30.82 3.93
C VAL A 24 -6.13 -31.29 2.50
N ALA A 25 -6.81 -30.49 1.68
CA ALA A 25 -7.04 -30.79 0.27
C ALA A 25 -5.91 -30.34 -0.66
N ILE A 26 -4.88 -29.65 -0.13
CA ILE A 26 -3.74 -29.13 -0.90
C ILE A 26 -2.50 -29.95 -0.55
N SER A 27 -2.00 -30.70 -1.53
CA SER A 27 -0.80 -31.52 -1.41
C SER A 27 0.41 -30.84 -2.05
N ALA A 28 1.61 -31.34 -1.73
CA ALA A 28 2.83 -30.88 -2.37
C ALA A 28 2.75 -31.08 -3.90
N GLY A 29 2.90 -29.98 -4.65
CA GLY A 29 2.78 -29.96 -6.11
C GLY A 29 1.46 -29.36 -6.64
N ASP A 30 0.41 -29.27 -5.82
CA ASP A 30 -0.89 -28.74 -6.26
C ASP A 30 -0.87 -27.21 -6.42
N HIS A 31 -0.06 -26.53 -5.62
CA HIS A 31 0.04 -25.08 -5.61
C HIS A 31 1.45 -24.64 -5.25
N GLY A 32 2.06 -23.79 -6.09
CA GLY A 32 3.42 -23.33 -5.88
C GLY A 32 3.84 -22.26 -6.88
N SER A 33 4.92 -21.56 -6.56
CA SER A 33 5.55 -20.56 -7.41
C SER A 33 7.03 -20.45 -7.02
N THR A 34 7.91 -20.23 -8.00
CA THR A 34 9.36 -20.15 -7.78
C THR A 34 9.76 -19.01 -6.86
N PHE A 35 9.03 -17.89 -6.91
CA PHE A 35 9.37 -16.67 -6.17
C PHE A 35 8.45 -16.41 -4.96
N ALA A 36 7.35 -17.17 -4.82
CA ALA A 36 6.43 -17.00 -3.71
C ALA A 36 7.09 -17.38 -2.38
N GLY A 37 6.90 -16.56 -1.35
CA GLY A 37 7.42 -16.82 -0.01
C GLY A 37 8.94 -16.64 0.16
N GLY A 38 9.63 -16.04 -0.82
CA GLY A 38 11.06 -15.75 -0.71
C GLY A 38 11.39 -14.79 0.46
N PRO A 39 12.63 -14.81 0.99
CA PRO A 39 12.99 -14.06 2.19
C PRO A 39 12.83 -12.55 2.03
N LEU A 40 13.14 -11.99 0.86
CA LEU A 40 12.99 -10.55 0.58
C LEU A 40 11.53 -10.09 0.71
N VAL A 41 10.62 -10.75 -0.02
CA VAL A 41 9.20 -10.37 -0.03
C VAL A 41 8.53 -10.62 1.33
N CYS A 42 8.91 -11.70 2.02
CA CYS A 42 8.44 -12.00 3.37
C CYS A 42 8.92 -10.96 4.39
N HIS A 43 10.18 -10.52 4.31
CA HIS A 43 10.71 -9.53 5.25
C HIS A 43 10.03 -8.17 5.09
N THR A 44 9.82 -7.73 3.84
CA THR A 44 9.07 -6.51 3.57
C THR A 44 7.61 -6.64 4.03
N ALA A 45 6.99 -7.80 3.84
CA ALA A 45 5.63 -8.05 4.34
C ALA A 45 5.54 -7.96 5.87
N LEU A 46 6.53 -8.49 6.60
CA LEU A 46 6.62 -8.37 8.06
C LEU A 46 6.81 -6.92 8.52
N ALA A 47 7.60 -6.13 7.80
CA ALA A 47 7.77 -4.70 8.10
C ALA A 47 6.44 -3.95 7.94
N VAL A 48 5.70 -4.21 6.86
CA VAL A 48 4.36 -3.63 6.65
C VAL A 48 3.38 -4.06 7.74
N LEU A 49 3.32 -5.36 8.05
CA LEU A 49 2.44 -5.88 9.10
C LEU A 49 2.76 -5.28 10.47
N SER A 50 4.05 -5.17 10.82
CA SER A 50 4.50 -4.50 12.05
C SER A 50 3.97 -3.07 12.12
N LYS A 51 4.04 -2.32 11.02
CA LYS A 51 3.54 -0.94 10.96
C LYS A 51 2.03 -0.86 11.11
N ILE A 52 1.29 -1.76 10.47
CA ILE A 52 -0.18 -1.81 10.55
C ILE A 52 -0.66 -2.20 11.96
N GLN A 53 0.12 -3.00 12.69
CA GLN A 53 -0.19 -3.38 14.07
C GLN A 53 -0.04 -2.22 15.07
N GLU A 54 0.65 -1.14 14.70
CA GLU A 54 0.76 0.05 15.56
C GLU A 54 -0.61 0.73 15.73
N ARG A 55 -1.11 0.77 16.98
CA ARG A 55 -2.44 1.32 17.27
C ARG A 55 -2.55 2.82 16.95
N SER A 56 -1.47 3.57 17.17
CA SER A 56 -1.37 5.00 16.83
C SER A 56 -1.50 5.24 15.33
N PHE A 57 -0.89 4.38 14.51
CA PHE A 57 -1.03 4.43 13.06
C PHE A 57 -2.49 4.21 12.66
N LEU A 58 -3.14 3.13 13.13
CA LEU A 58 -4.56 2.86 12.82
C LEU A 58 -5.51 3.98 13.28
N ALA A 59 -5.25 4.60 14.44
CA ALA A 59 -6.06 5.70 14.95
C ALA A 59 -5.96 6.97 14.09
N SER A 60 -4.81 7.19 13.44
CA SER A 60 -4.59 8.35 12.56
C SER A 60 -5.31 8.27 11.20
N LEU A 61 -5.89 7.12 10.87
CA LEU A 61 -6.54 6.86 9.58
C LEU A 61 -8.04 7.24 9.53
N ASP A 62 -8.60 7.81 10.59
CA ASP A 62 -10.04 8.12 10.68
C ASP A 62 -10.36 9.60 10.36
N ILE A 63 -9.95 10.04 9.16
CA ILE A 63 -10.29 11.36 8.61
C ILE A 63 -10.86 11.21 7.18
N GLN A 64 -11.70 12.15 6.76
CA GLN A 64 -12.21 12.16 5.38
C GLN A 64 -11.08 12.48 4.40
N ALA A 65 -10.90 11.63 3.38
CA ALA A 65 -9.79 11.78 2.44
C ALA A 65 -10.11 12.73 1.29
N SER A 66 -11.39 12.95 0.96
CA SER A 66 -11.79 13.82 -0.16
C SER A 66 -11.21 15.23 -0.07
N PRO A 67 -11.30 15.99 1.05
CA PRO A 67 -10.72 17.33 1.12
C PRO A 67 -9.21 17.35 0.89
N VAL A 68 -8.51 16.32 1.35
CA VAL A 68 -7.06 16.17 1.16
C VAL A 68 -6.73 15.85 -0.29
N VAL A 69 -7.48 14.94 -0.92
CA VAL A 69 -7.28 14.59 -2.34
C VAL A 69 -7.55 15.78 -3.25
N ASP A 70 -8.60 16.57 -2.99
CA ASP A 70 -8.91 17.77 -3.76
C ASP A 70 -7.80 18.82 -3.62
N ALA A 71 -7.29 19.05 -2.41
CA ALA A 71 -6.14 19.93 -2.18
C ALA A 71 -4.88 19.45 -2.92
N CYS A 72 -4.57 18.15 -2.87
CA CYS A 72 -3.45 17.57 -3.59
C CYS A 72 -3.58 17.75 -5.12
N ARG A 73 -4.78 17.53 -5.67
CA ARG A 73 -5.03 17.71 -7.11
C ARG A 73 -4.86 19.16 -7.54
N ASN A 74 -5.36 20.11 -6.74
CA ASN A 74 -5.15 21.54 -6.98
C ASN A 74 -3.66 21.94 -6.91
N ALA A 75 -2.88 21.24 -6.08
CA ALA A 75 -1.42 21.41 -6.00
C ALA A 75 -0.63 20.67 -7.09
N GLY A 76 -1.30 20.07 -8.08
CA GLY A 76 -0.66 19.37 -9.21
C GLY A 76 -0.32 17.89 -8.93
N LEU A 77 -0.79 17.31 -7.82
CA LEU A 77 -0.53 15.92 -7.46
C LEU A 77 -1.66 14.99 -7.88
N LEU A 78 -1.32 13.93 -8.59
CA LEU A 78 -2.28 12.87 -8.92
C LEU A 78 -2.43 11.90 -7.74
N VAL A 79 -3.46 12.15 -6.93
CA VAL A 79 -3.78 11.33 -5.75
C VAL A 79 -5.20 10.79 -5.89
N LEU A 80 -5.41 9.57 -5.40
CA LEU A 80 -6.70 8.88 -5.44
C LEU A 80 -7.23 8.67 -4.02
N THR A 81 -8.55 8.53 -3.90
CA THR A 81 -9.14 7.93 -2.71
C THR A 81 -9.20 6.40 -2.87
N ALA A 82 -9.26 5.69 -1.75
CA ALA A 82 -9.60 4.27 -1.70
C ALA A 82 -10.70 4.00 -0.66
N GLY A 83 -11.35 2.83 -0.77
CA GLY A 83 -12.42 2.44 0.16
C GLY A 83 -13.67 3.31 0.04
N LYS A 84 -14.22 3.78 1.17
CA LYS A 84 -15.43 4.63 1.23
C LYS A 84 -15.14 6.13 1.09
N GLY A 85 -13.93 6.51 0.65
CA GLY A 85 -13.52 7.92 0.51
C GLY A 85 -12.77 8.50 1.72
N ASN A 86 -12.32 7.67 2.65
CA ASN A 86 -11.57 8.06 3.85
C ASN A 86 -10.08 7.68 3.81
N VAL A 87 -9.59 7.11 2.70
CA VAL A 87 -8.17 6.76 2.54
C VAL A 87 -7.57 7.53 1.37
N VAL A 88 -6.49 8.27 1.61
CA VAL A 88 -5.66 8.89 0.57
C VAL A 88 -4.64 7.87 0.07
N ARG A 89 -4.59 7.66 -1.25
CA ARG A 89 -3.71 6.69 -1.89
C ARG A 89 -2.58 7.39 -2.63
N LEU A 90 -1.39 7.37 -2.01
CA LEU A 90 -0.13 7.81 -2.60
C LEU A 90 0.59 6.60 -3.19
N VAL A 91 0.84 6.60 -4.50
CA VAL A 91 1.58 5.54 -5.20
C VAL A 91 2.55 6.20 -6.17
N PRO A 92 3.62 6.85 -5.68
CA PRO A 92 4.64 7.39 -6.56
C PRO A 92 5.35 6.24 -7.29
N PRO A 93 5.86 6.47 -8.52
CA PRO A 93 6.68 5.48 -9.21
C PRO A 93 7.97 5.22 -8.42
N LEU A 94 8.49 3.99 -8.48
CA LEU A 94 9.71 3.59 -7.77
C LEU A 94 11.00 4.30 -8.27
N ILE A 95 10.90 5.01 -9.39
CA ILE A 95 11.98 5.78 -10.01
C ILE A 95 11.86 7.29 -9.74
N ILE A 96 10.90 7.72 -8.89
CA ILE A 96 10.75 9.13 -8.51
C ILE A 96 12.03 9.63 -7.83
N SER A 97 12.49 10.82 -8.19
CA SER A 97 13.68 11.42 -7.58
C SER A 97 13.35 12.03 -6.21
N GLU A 98 14.38 12.25 -5.39
CA GLU A 98 14.22 12.91 -4.09
C GLU A 98 13.76 14.37 -4.27
N GLU A 99 14.23 15.06 -5.31
CA GLU A 99 13.76 16.40 -5.67
C GLU A 99 12.28 16.39 -6.08
N GLU A 100 11.82 15.43 -6.89
CA GLU A 100 10.41 15.30 -7.25
C GLU A 100 9.54 15.02 -6.02
N LEU A 101 10.06 14.23 -5.07
CA LEU A 101 9.41 13.97 -3.79
C LEU A 101 9.29 15.24 -2.94
N GLU A 102 10.36 16.05 -2.88
CA GLU A 102 10.38 17.32 -2.18
C GLU A 102 9.43 18.35 -2.80
N GLN A 103 9.38 18.43 -4.13
CA GLN A 103 8.43 19.30 -4.83
C GLN A 103 6.99 18.87 -4.52
N ALA A 104 6.72 17.57 -4.52
CA ALA A 104 5.42 17.04 -4.14
C ALA A 104 5.06 17.35 -2.67
N ALA A 105 6.03 17.29 -1.75
CA ALA A 105 5.82 17.61 -0.34
C ALA A 105 5.62 19.11 -0.09
N LYS A 106 6.29 19.97 -0.85
CA LYS A 106 6.17 21.44 -0.77
C LYS A 106 4.88 21.95 -1.43
N GLY A 107 4.33 21.20 -2.39
CA GLY A 107 3.20 21.60 -3.23
C GLY A 107 3.59 22.73 -4.20
N ASN A 108 2.88 22.85 -5.33
CA ASN A 108 3.10 23.97 -6.24
C ASN A 108 2.64 25.29 -5.59
N ALA A 109 3.52 25.94 -4.83
CA ALA A 109 3.42 27.36 -4.53
C ALA A 109 3.94 28.16 -5.73
N SER A 110 3.25 28.09 -6.87
CA SER A 110 3.45 29.06 -7.97
C SER A 110 2.34 29.03 -9.02
N ASN A 111 1.69 30.20 -9.11
CA ASN A 111 1.20 30.86 -10.33
C ASN A 111 -0.28 30.71 -10.70
N GLU A 112 -1.09 31.65 -10.21
CA GLU A 112 -2.07 32.52 -10.92
C GLU A 112 -2.66 33.47 -9.85
N ALA A 113 -2.36 34.79 -9.87
CA ALA A 113 -2.93 35.84 -10.73
C ALA A 113 -4.44 36.01 -10.54
#